data_AF-A0A7V9GAH5-F1
#
_entry.id   AF-A0A7V9GAH5-F1
#
_cell.length_a   1.000
_cell.length_b   1.000
_cell.length_c   1.000
_cell.angle_alpha   90.00
_cell.angle_beta   90.00
_cell.angle_gamma   90.00
#
_symmetry.space_group_name_H-M   'P 1'
#
loop_
_entity.id
_entity.type
_entity.pdbx_description
1 polymer ?
#
loop_
_entity_poly.entity_id
_entity_poly.type
_entity_poly.pdbx_seq_one_letter_code
_entity_poly.pdbx_strand_id
1 'polypeptide(L)' 'LQKEIFENVEWSSAQTFEQTAQNIKNLGLKFSLLPVWYDVDFPEDLARLEKDLMENSTVAPKSFKWLKNLNS' A
#
# COMPACT_ATOMS: atom_id res chain seq x y z
N LEU A 1 -17.64 5.53 12.15
CA LEU A 1 -16.57 4.68 11.57
C LEU A 1 -17.07 3.24 11.64
N GLN A 2 -16.93 2.46 10.57
CA GLN A 2 -17.27 1.03 10.53
C GLN A 2 -16.09 0.24 11.12
N LYS A 3 -16.07 0.06 12.43
CA LYS A 3 -14.97 -0.59 13.17
C LYS A 3 -14.95 -2.10 12.93
N GLU A 4 -16.12 -2.66 12.65
CA GLU A 4 -16.40 -4.06 12.38
C GLU A 4 -15.59 -4.60 11.19
N ILE A 5 -15.13 -3.72 10.29
CA ILE A 5 -14.22 -4.07 9.19
C ILE A 5 -12.91 -4.66 9.72
N PHE A 6 -12.45 -4.19 10.88
CA PHE A 6 -11.14 -4.54 11.47
C PHE A 6 -11.26 -5.46 12.70
N GLU A 7 -12.46 -5.92 13.03
CA GLU A 7 -12.67 -6.87 14.11
C GLU A 7 -12.18 -8.27 13.72
N ASN A 8 -11.53 -8.96 14.66
CA ASN A 8 -10.98 -10.31 14.46
C ASN A 8 -10.01 -10.44 13.27
N VAL A 9 -9.31 -9.35 12.93
CA VAL A 9 -8.24 -9.36 11.94
C VAL A 9 -6.90 -9.61 12.65
N GLU A 10 -6.16 -10.59 12.16
CA GLU A 10 -4.78 -10.82 12.56
C GLU A 10 -3.89 -9.75 11.94
N TRP A 11 -3.19 -8.99 12.77
CA TRP A 11 -2.30 -7.91 12.35
C TRP A 11 -0.89 -8.42 12.08
N SER A 12 -0.18 -7.70 11.20
CA SER A 12 1.20 -8.05 10.79
C SER A 12 1.31 -9.45 10.18
N SER A 13 0.23 -9.91 9.52
CA SER A 13 0.10 -11.24 8.91
C SER A 13 -0.26 -11.09 7.44
N ALA A 14 0.14 -12.07 6.61
CA ALA A 14 -0.28 -12.13 5.21
C ALA A 14 -1.81 -12.23 5.06
N GLN A 15 -2.51 -12.62 6.13
CA GLN A 15 -3.96 -12.77 6.14
C GLN A 15 -4.73 -11.46 6.38
N THR A 16 -4.07 -10.38 6.82
CA THR A 16 -4.72 -9.12 7.21
C THR A 16 -5.63 -8.58 6.10
N PHE A 17 -5.15 -8.57 4.86
CA PHE A 17 -5.93 -8.10 3.71
C PHE A 17 -7.17 -8.96 3.45
N GLU A 18 -7.01 -10.27 3.39
CA GLU A 18 -8.09 -11.21 3.08
C GLU A 18 -9.19 -11.17 4.14
N GLN A 19 -8.82 -11.17 5.42
CA GLN A 19 -9.75 -11.09 6.54
C GLN A 19 -10.53 -9.76 6.54
N THR A 20 -9.84 -8.64 6.27
CA THR A 20 -10.48 -7.32 6.13
C THR A 20 -11.47 -7.31 4.97
N ALA A 21 -11.09 -7.84 3.81
CA ALA A 21 -11.96 -7.92 2.64
C ALA A 21 -13.18 -8.81 2.89
N GLN A 22 -13.02 -9.90 3.65
CA GLN A 22 -14.13 -10.77 4.04
C GLN A 22 -15.10 -10.07 5.00
N ASN A 23 -14.60 -9.29 5.97
CA ASN A 23 -15.44 -8.49 6.86
C ASN A 23 -16.28 -7.47 6.07
N ILE A 24 -15.67 -6.77 5.11
CA ILE A 24 -16.39 -5.83 4.22
C ILE A 24 -17.53 -6.55 3.48
N LYS A 25 -17.28 -7.75 2.93
CA LYS A 25 -18.31 -8.56 2.25
C LYS A 25 -19.43 -8.97 3.21
N ASN A 26 -19.10 -9.42 4.41
CA ASN A 26 -20.07 -9.86 5.42
C ASN A 26 -20.99 -8.73 5.87
N LEU A 27 -20.50 -7.49 5.87
CA LEU A 27 -21.27 -6.28 6.20
C LEU A 27 -22.13 -5.77 5.03
N GLY A 28 -22.10 -6.45 3.87
CA GLY A 28 -22.84 -6.02 2.67
C GLY A 28 -22.27 -4.75 2.01
N LEU A 29 -21.02 -4.40 2.31
CA LEU A 29 -20.34 -3.23 1.78
C LEU A 29 -19.65 -3.54 0.46
N LYS A 30 -19.37 -2.49 -0.32
CA LYS A 30 -18.60 -2.59 -1.56
C LYS A 30 -17.23 -1.96 -1.37
N PHE A 31 -16.21 -2.57 -1.95
CA PHE A 31 -14.88 -1.99 -2.07
C PHE A 31 -14.33 -2.21 -3.47
N SER A 32 -13.35 -1.39 -3.85
CA SER A 32 -12.59 -1.56 -5.09
C SER A 32 -11.15 -1.85 -4.73
N LEU A 33 -10.56 -2.87 -5.36
CA LEU A 33 -9.15 -3.17 -5.20
C LEU A 33 -8.35 -2.30 -6.18
N LEU A 34 -7.38 -1.57 -5.66
CA LEU A 34 -6.44 -0.80 -6.45
C LEU A 34 -5.31 -1.71 -6.96
N PRO A 35 -4.53 -1.28 -7.97
CA PRO A 35 -3.31 -1.98 -8.34
C PRO A 35 -2.42 -2.22 -7.11
N VAL A 36 -1.84 -3.41 -7.04
CA VAL A 36 -0.94 -3.78 -5.95
C VAL A 36 0.27 -2.85 -5.96
N TRP A 37 0.68 -2.44 -4.77
CA TRP A 37 1.92 -1.72 -4.53
C TRP A 37 2.73 -2.46 -3.46
N TYR A 38 3.99 -2.08 -3.29
CA TYR A 38 4.87 -2.67 -2.29
C TYR A 38 5.20 -1.66 -1.19
N ASP A 39 5.50 -2.18 0.00
CA ASP A 39 6.07 -1.41 1.08
C ASP A 39 7.58 -1.20 0.84
N VAL A 40 8.13 -0.15 1.45
CA VAL A 40 9.55 0.21 1.37
C VAL A 40 10.13 0.09 2.77
N ASP A 41 10.54 -1.12 3.13
CA ASP A 41 10.99 -1.47 4.48
C ASP A 41 12.50 -1.64 4.57
N PHE A 42 13.14 -2.07 3.48
CA PHE A 42 14.57 -2.29 3.40
C PHE A 42 15.27 -1.31 2.45
N PRO A 43 16.59 -1.09 2.60
CA PRO A 43 17.34 -0.21 1.70
C PRO A 43 17.19 -0.55 0.22
N GLU A 44 17.09 -1.85 -0.12
CA GLU A 44 16.92 -2.32 -1.49
C GLU A 44 15.56 -1.91 -2.08
N ASP A 45 14.52 -1.81 -1.26
CA ASP A 45 13.20 -1.34 -1.70
C ASP A 45 13.23 0.13 -2.12
N LEU A 46 14.13 0.95 -1.54
CA LEU A 46 14.31 2.34 -1.92
C LEU A 46 14.91 2.46 -3.33
N ALA A 47 15.88 1.61 -3.66
CA ALA A 47 16.46 1.55 -5.00
C ALA A 47 15.42 1.09 -6.04
N ARG A 48 14.57 0.12 -5.67
CA ARG A 48 13.41 -0.28 -6.50
C ARG A 48 12.45 0.90 -6.71
N LEU A 49 12.10 1.62 -5.63
CA LEU A 49 11.22 2.78 -5.69
C LEU A 49 11.77 3.87 -6.61
N GLU A 50 13.06 4.19 -6.51
CA GLU A 50 13.68 5.19 -7.38
C GLU A 50 13.56 4.80 -8.85
N LYS A 51 13.85 3.55 -9.19
CA LYS A 51 13.73 3.05 -10.57
C LYS A 51 12.29 3.17 -11.09
N ASP A 52 11.31 2.69 -10.34
CA ASP A 52 9.91 2.68 -10.75
C ASP A 52 9.38 4.11 -10.96
N LEU A 53 9.81 5.07 -10.12
CA LEU A 53 9.39 6.47 -10.23
C LEU A 53 10.12 7.25 -11.33
N MET A 54 11.32 6.83 -11.73
CA MET A 54 11.97 7.35 -12.93
C MET A 54 11.22 6.92 -14.20
N GLU A 55 10.67 5.71 -14.22
CA GLU A 55 9.85 5.21 -15.31
C GLU A 55 8.44 5.84 -15.30
N ASN A 56 7.85 6.03 -14.11
CA ASN A 56 6.53 6.65 -13.97
C ASN A 56 6.41 7.52 -12.70
N SER A 57 6.81 8.78 -12.80
CA SER A 57 6.80 9.71 -11.67
C SER A 57 5.40 10.06 -11.12
N THR A 58 4.33 9.73 -11.85
CA THR A 58 2.97 10.14 -11.48
C THR A 58 2.32 9.25 -10.42
N VAL A 59 2.85 8.05 -10.18
CA VAL A 59 2.30 7.09 -9.20
C VAL A 59 2.57 7.49 -7.75
N ALA A 60 3.69 8.18 -7.48
CA ALA A 60 4.00 8.74 -6.15
C ALA A 60 4.77 10.08 -6.28
N PRO A 61 4.11 11.17 -6.73
CA PRO A 61 4.79 12.39 -7.15
C PRO A 61 5.53 13.11 -6.01
N LYS A 62 5.03 12.99 -4.77
CA LYS A 62 5.70 13.57 -3.60
C LYS A 62 6.97 12.78 -3.24
N SER A 63 6.89 11.45 -3.27
CA SER A 63 8.04 10.57 -3.03
C SER A 63 9.12 10.77 -4.08
N PHE A 64 8.72 10.87 -5.36
CA PHE A 64 9.67 11.14 -6.45
C PHE A 64 10.38 12.49 -6.29
N LYS A 65 9.64 13.55 -5.96
CA LYS A 65 10.22 14.88 -5.70
C LYS A 65 11.25 14.82 -4.57
N TRP A 66 10.95 14.09 -3.50
CA TRP A 66 11.87 13.94 -2.37
C TRP A 66 13.14 13.17 -2.77
N LEU A 67 13.02 12.05 -3.49
CA LEU A 67 14.17 11.28 -3.98
C LEU A 67 15.09 12.11 -4.88
N LYS A 68 14.53 12.90 -5.80
CA LYS A 68 15.33 13.80 -6.64
C LYS A 68 16.16 14.80 -5.84
N ASN A 69 15.61 15.31 -4.73
CA ASN A 69 16.31 16.27 -3.89
C ASN A 69 17.41 15.64 -3.03
N LEU A 70 17.38 14.32 -2.78
CA LEU A 70 18.46 13.63 -2.08
C LEU A 70 19.71 13.44 -2.95
N ASN A 71 19.50 13.28 -4.26
CA ASN A 71 20.56 12.99 -5.23
C ASN A 71 21.06 14.26 -5.96
N SER A 72 20.64 15.46 -5.52
CA SER A 72 21.04 16.77 -6.04
C SER A 72 22.10 17.43 -5.15
#